data_AF-A0A1V1T2V2-F1
#
_entry.id   AF-A0A1V1T2V2-F1
#
_cell.length_a   1.000
_cell.length_b   1.000
_cell.length_c   1.000
_cell.angle_alpha   90.00
_cell.angle_beta   90.00
_cell.angle_gamma   90.00
#
_symmetry.space_group_name_H-M   'P 1'
#
loop_
_entity.id
_entity.type
_entity.pdbx_description
1 polymer ?
#
loop_
_entity_poly.entity_id
_entity_poly.type
_entity_poly.pdbx_seq_one_letter_code
_entity_poly.pdbx_strand_id
1 'polypeptide(L)'
;MFDTGVVHLIEGADIDRPRNAITLTPFLHSLFGNFEVFFEPIPGQQPHTYRINSFYPSYLMPELAFPITRTFYLTNDRSIDPPSPRLLAVHRAIAYILHLSAAGEYIDKLLRDMDEQGVQADGSTELDRLVKLGMGGWLHKPIY
;
A
#
# COMPACT_ATOMS: atom_id res chain seq x y z
N MET A 1 14.17 -13.86 -0.84
CA MET A 1 13.23 -12.96 -1.54
C MET A 1 12.63 -11.97 -0.54
N PHE A 2 13.49 -11.21 0.12
CA PHE A 2 13.16 -10.03 0.91
C PHE A 2 14.36 -9.10 0.78
N ASP A 3 14.12 -7.81 0.60
CA ASP A 3 15.17 -6.83 0.43
C ASP A 3 16.00 -6.72 1.74
N THR A 4 17.21 -7.29 1.75
CA THR A 4 18.03 -7.45 2.96
C THR A 4 18.40 -6.11 3.59
N GLY A 5 18.05 -5.90 4.85
CA GLY A 5 18.34 -4.65 5.57
C GLY A 5 17.42 -3.49 5.19
N VAL A 6 16.28 -3.75 4.56
CA VAL A 6 15.27 -2.71 4.29
C VAL A 6 14.59 -2.23 5.57
N VAL A 7 14.53 -3.10 6.60
CA VAL A 7 13.94 -2.80 7.90
C VAL A 7 14.62 -1.60 8.57
N HIS A 8 15.95 -1.49 8.45
CA HIS A 8 16.71 -0.34 8.95
C HIS A 8 16.31 1.01 8.33
N LEU A 9 15.57 1.03 7.21
CA LEU A 9 15.06 2.26 6.63
C LEU A 9 13.80 2.79 7.31
N ILE A 10 13.16 1.97 8.14
CA ILE A 10 11.88 2.24 8.81
C ILE A 10 11.92 1.87 10.30
N GLU A 11 13.11 1.74 10.89
CA GLU A 11 13.29 1.41 12.31
C GLU A 11 13.35 2.67 13.18
N GLY A 12 12.68 2.64 14.33
CA GLY A 12 12.74 3.73 15.30
C GLY A 12 12.34 5.07 14.69
N ALA A 13 13.22 6.08 14.80
CA ALA A 13 12.97 7.41 14.26
C ALA A 13 13.06 7.50 12.73
N ASP A 14 13.54 6.46 12.04
CA ASP A 14 13.63 6.46 10.57
C ASP A 14 12.27 6.24 9.90
N ILE A 15 11.27 5.70 10.62
CA ILE A 15 9.91 5.45 10.07
C ILE A 15 9.22 6.73 9.61
N ASP A 16 9.38 7.82 10.35
CA ASP A 16 8.72 9.11 10.12
C ASP A 16 9.59 10.07 9.29
N ARG A 17 10.69 9.59 8.71
CA ARG A 17 11.56 10.44 7.88
C ARG A 17 10.92 10.74 6.52
N PRO A 18 11.21 11.90 5.92
CA PRO A 18 10.67 12.28 4.61
C PRO A 18 10.92 11.26 3.49
N ARG A 19 12.01 10.48 3.57
CA ARG A 19 12.29 9.39 2.62
C ARG A 19 11.26 8.26 2.62
N ASN A 20 10.46 8.12 3.68
CA ASN A 20 9.34 7.19 3.78
C ASN A 20 7.98 7.89 3.62
N ALA A 21 7.96 9.12 3.09
CA ALA A 21 6.74 9.90 2.91
C ALA A 21 6.56 10.31 1.45
N ILE A 22 5.31 10.30 0.98
CA ILE A 22 4.87 10.92 -0.28
C ILE A 22 3.59 11.71 -0.03
N THR A 23 3.42 12.80 -0.75
CA THR A 23 2.15 13.56 -0.73
C THR A 23 1.30 13.12 -1.91
N LEU A 24 0.05 12.76 -1.62
CA LEU A 24 -0.93 12.30 -2.60
C LEU A 24 -2.24 13.04 -2.39
N THR A 25 -3.05 13.15 -3.45
CA THR A 25 -4.45 13.56 -3.29
C THR A 25 -5.19 12.53 -2.44
N PRO A 26 -6.29 12.89 -1.76
CA PRO A 26 -6.99 11.96 -0.86
C PRO A 26 -7.36 10.63 -1.53
N PHE A 27 -7.79 10.67 -2.79
CA PHE A 27 -8.12 9.48 -3.55
C PHE A 27 -6.89 8.60 -3.82
N LEU A 28 -5.80 9.18 -4.35
CA LEU A 28 -4.56 8.43 -4.60
C LEU A 28 -3.93 7.90 -3.30
N HIS A 29 -4.09 8.61 -2.19
CA HIS A 29 -3.64 8.16 -0.88
C HIS A 29 -4.34 6.87 -0.46
N SER A 30 -5.67 6.78 -0.62
CA SER A 30 -6.41 5.54 -0.35
C SER A 30 -5.95 4.40 -1.25
N LEU A 31 -5.83 4.63 -2.57
CA LEU A 31 -5.38 3.60 -3.51
C LEU A 31 -3.96 3.11 -3.19
N PHE A 32 -3.07 4.03 -2.80
CA PHE A 32 -1.69 3.68 -2.46
C PHE A 32 -1.66 2.86 -1.16
N GLY A 33 -2.44 3.25 -0.15
CA GLY A 33 -2.59 2.49 1.10
C GLY A 33 -3.15 1.08 0.90
N ASN A 34 -4.09 0.92 -0.04
CA ASN A 34 -4.70 -0.35 -0.41
C ASN A 34 -3.84 -1.20 -1.37
N PHE A 35 -2.64 -0.74 -1.73
CA PHE A 35 -1.77 -1.39 -2.73
C PHE A 35 -2.40 -1.54 -4.13
N GLU A 36 -3.35 -0.67 -4.47
CA GLU A 36 -4.06 -0.66 -5.75
C GLU A 36 -3.33 0.16 -6.83
N VAL A 37 -2.45 1.06 -6.40
CA VAL A 37 -1.54 1.83 -7.27
C VAL A 37 -0.09 1.67 -6.80
N PHE A 38 0.85 1.61 -7.73
CA PHE A 38 2.26 1.39 -7.45
C PHE A 38 3.17 2.18 -8.38
N PHE A 39 4.41 2.39 -7.93
CA PHE A 39 5.42 3.20 -8.63
C PHE A 39 6.47 2.30 -9.26
N GLU A 40 6.60 2.36 -10.58
CA GLU A 40 7.60 1.60 -11.32
C GLU A 40 8.75 2.51 -11.75
N PRO A 41 10.01 2.17 -11.42
CA PRO A 41 11.15 2.92 -11.93
C PRO A 41 11.23 2.74 -13.46
N ILE A 42 11.57 3.82 -14.17
CA ILE A 42 11.75 3.76 -15.62
C ILE A 42 13.26 3.66 -15.92
N PRO A 43 13.75 2.53 -16.48
CA PRO A 43 15.17 2.37 -16.78
C PRO A 43 15.67 3.46 -17.73
N GLY A 44 16.84 4.04 -17.43
CA GLY A 44 17.47 5.06 -18.27
C GLY A 44 16.83 6.46 -18.21
N GLN A 45 15.87 6.71 -17.33
CA GLN A 45 15.32 8.04 -17.09
C GLN A 45 15.94 8.74 -15.88
N GLN A 46 15.55 10.01 -15.68
CA GLN A 46 16.01 10.81 -14.55
C GLN A 46 15.69 10.11 -13.21
N PRO A 47 16.56 10.26 -12.19
CA PRO A 47 16.27 9.78 -10.85
C PRO A 47 14.93 10.32 -10.34
N HIS A 48 14.20 9.51 -9.57
CA HIS A 48 12.87 9.83 -9.04
C HIS A 48 11.78 10.08 -10.10
N THR A 49 11.97 9.58 -11.31
CA THR A 49 10.92 9.46 -12.32
C THR A 49 10.32 8.05 -12.30
N TYR A 50 9.00 7.99 -12.19
CA TYR A 50 8.25 6.75 -12.08
C TYR A 50 7.09 6.71 -13.07
N ARG A 51 6.82 5.52 -13.58
CA ARG A 51 5.53 5.18 -14.19
C ARG A 51 4.62 4.70 -13.07
N ILE A 52 3.58 5.46 -12.79
CA ILE A 52 2.56 5.11 -11.81
C ILE A 52 1.48 4.30 -12.52
N ASN A 53 1.15 3.14 -11.98
CA ASN A 53 0.22 2.20 -12.59
C ASN A 53 -0.71 1.58 -11.55
N SER A 54 -1.75 0.91 -12.04
CA SER A 54 -2.73 0.17 -11.25
C SER A 54 -2.99 -1.19 -11.91
N PHE A 55 -3.53 -2.14 -11.14
CA PHE A 55 -4.07 -3.39 -11.69
C PHE A 55 -5.47 -3.20 -12.27
N TYR A 56 -6.15 -2.10 -11.95
CA TYR A 56 -7.47 -1.82 -12.49
C TYR A 56 -7.39 -1.35 -13.95
N PRO A 57 -8.35 -1.78 -14.80
CA PRO A 57 -8.49 -1.22 -16.12
C PRO A 57 -8.66 0.30 -16.09
N SER A 58 -8.00 1.01 -17.01
CA SER A 58 -8.01 2.47 -17.05
C SER A 58 -9.42 3.09 -17.17
N TYR A 59 -10.39 2.37 -17.73
CA TYR A 59 -11.77 2.82 -17.84
C TYR A 59 -12.52 2.87 -16.49
N LEU A 60 -12.04 2.16 -15.45
CA LEU A 60 -12.61 2.26 -14.11
C LEU A 60 -12.19 3.54 -13.39
N MET A 61 -11.10 4.18 -13.84
CA MET A 61 -10.51 5.38 -13.22
C MET A 61 -10.07 6.39 -14.29
N PRO A 62 -10.99 6.84 -15.16
CA PRO A 62 -10.64 7.69 -16.30
C PRO A 62 -10.01 9.02 -15.87
N GLU A 63 -10.35 9.54 -14.69
CA GLU A 63 -9.80 10.77 -14.12
C GLU A 63 -8.31 10.66 -13.74
N LEU A 64 -7.79 9.46 -13.51
CA LEU A 64 -6.38 9.25 -13.13
C LEU A 64 -5.44 9.07 -14.32
N ALA A 65 -5.99 8.78 -15.51
CA ALA A 65 -5.24 8.62 -16.75
C ALA A 65 -4.05 7.64 -16.65
N PHE A 66 -4.24 6.50 -15.96
CA PHE A 66 -3.19 5.48 -15.85
C PHE A 66 -2.91 4.78 -17.19
N PRO A 67 -1.65 4.37 -17.45
CA PRO A 67 -0.47 4.65 -16.65
C PRO A 67 0.01 6.10 -16.83
N ILE A 68 0.54 6.70 -15.77
CA ILE A 68 0.98 8.10 -15.79
C ILE A 68 2.43 8.25 -15.33
N THR A 69 3.23 9.00 -16.10
CA THR A 69 4.62 9.29 -15.73
C THR A 69 4.69 10.54 -14.88
N ARG A 70 5.41 10.44 -13.75
CA ARG A 70 5.67 11.56 -12.84
C ARG A 70 7.12 11.55 -12.38
N THR A 71 7.71 12.74 -12.31
CA THR A 71 9.00 12.98 -11.68
C THR A 71 8.74 13.71 -10.37
N PHE A 72 9.26 13.19 -9.27
CA PHE A 72 9.13 13.88 -7.99
C PHE A 72 9.97 15.14 -7.94
N TYR A 73 9.39 16.18 -7.36
CA TYR A 73 10.08 17.43 -7.12
C TYR A 73 11.14 17.23 -6.02
N LEU A 74 12.34 17.72 -6.28
CA LEU A 74 13.46 17.72 -5.34
C LEU A 74 13.75 19.16 -4.99
N THR A 75 13.84 19.50 -3.70
CA THR A 75 14.21 20.86 -3.30
C THR A 75 15.63 21.17 -3.80
N ASN A 76 15.85 22.39 -4.29
CA ASN A 76 17.14 22.79 -4.88
C ASN A 76 18.31 22.65 -3.90
N ASP A 77 18.04 22.92 -2.62
CA ASP A 77 18.98 22.81 -1.50
C ASP A 77 19.09 21.40 -0.91
N ARG A 78 18.26 20.46 -1.39
CA ARG A 78 18.16 19.07 -0.89
C ARG A 78 17.93 18.99 0.63
N SER A 79 17.27 20.00 1.21
CA SER A 79 16.93 20.03 2.64
C SER A 79 15.93 18.95 3.04
N ILE A 80 15.15 18.43 2.09
CA ILE A 80 14.18 17.35 2.30
C ILE A 80 14.63 16.13 1.49
N ASP A 81 14.85 15.02 2.18
CA ASP A 81 15.13 13.74 1.56
C ASP A 81 13.96 13.33 0.64
N PRO A 82 14.23 12.94 -0.62
CA PRO A 82 13.17 12.44 -1.48
C PRO A 82 12.67 11.07 -1.07
N PRO A 83 11.46 10.68 -1.52
CA PRO A 83 10.94 9.34 -1.32
C PRO A 83 11.93 8.29 -1.80
N SER A 84 12.19 7.30 -0.95
CA SER A 84 13.17 6.24 -1.19
C SER A 84 12.69 5.33 -2.34
N PRO A 85 13.46 5.21 -3.44
CA PRO A 85 13.13 4.27 -4.51
C PRO A 85 13.01 2.83 -4.01
N ARG A 86 13.75 2.48 -2.96
CA ARG A 86 13.77 1.14 -2.37
C ARG A 86 12.48 0.85 -1.60
N LEU A 87 11.95 1.82 -0.86
CA LEU A 87 10.67 1.67 -0.15
C LEU A 87 9.51 1.60 -1.15
N LEU A 88 9.53 2.39 -2.22
CA LEU A 88 8.56 2.28 -3.32
C LEU A 88 8.63 0.92 -4.02
N ALA A 89 9.83 0.36 -4.20
CA ALA A 89 9.99 -0.99 -4.76
C ALA A 89 9.42 -2.08 -3.84
N VAL A 90 9.57 -1.95 -2.52
CA VAL A 90 8.93 -2.84 -1.54
C VAL A 90 7.42 -2.74 -1.62
N HIS A 91 6.87 -1.52 -1.60
CA HIS A 91 5.42 -1.29 -1.76
C HIS A 91 4.89 -1.96 -3.03
N ARG A 92 5.54 -1.73 -4.17
CA ARG A 92 5.21 -2.38 -5.45
C ARG A 92 5.26 -3.91 -5.33
N ALA A 93 6.29 -4.48 -4.72
CA ALA A 93 6.40 -5.93 -4.56
C ALA A 93 5.21 -6.50 -3.75
N ILE A 94 4.81 -5.83 -2.67
CA ILE A 94 3.64 -6.22 -1.87
C ILE A 94 2.36 -6.11 -2.71
N ALA A 95 2.18 -5.02 -3.45
CA ALA A 95 1.03 -4.84 -4.34
C ALA A 95 0.88 -5.99 -5.35
N TYR A 96 1.99 -6.38 -6.01
CA TYR A 96 2.00 -7.52 -6.92
C TYR A 96 1.69 -8.84 -6.21
N ILE A 97 2.22 -9.07 -5.01
CA ILE A 97 1.93 -10.30 -4.26
C ILE A 97 0.44 -10.36 -3.90
N LEU A 98 -0.11 -9.28 -3.33
CA LEU A 98 -1.52 -9.21 -2.94
C LEU A 98 -2.45 -9.42 -4.12
N HIS A 99 -2.15 -8.80 -5.26
CA HIS A 99 -2.96 -8.92 -6.47
C HIS A 99 -2.83 -10.31 -7.13
N LEU A 100 -1.60 -10.76 -7.44
CA LEU A 100 -1.39 -12.01 -8.20
C LEU A 100 -1.77 -13.28 -7.42
N SER A 101 -1.74 -13.22 -6.08
CA SER A 101 -2.17 -14.34 -5.23
C SER A 101 -3.64 -14.30 -4.84
N ALA A 102 -4.38 -13.26 -5.23
CA ALA A 102 -5.71 -12.93 -4.70
C ALA A 102 -5.78 -12.77 -3.17
N ALA A 103 -4.63 -12.66 -2.49
CA ALA A 103 -4.58 -12.48 -1.05
C ALA A 103 -5.18 -11.14 -0.61
N GLY A 104 -5.09 -10.10 -1.44
CA GLY A 104 -5.75 -8.81 -1.18
C GLY A 104 -7.26 -8.98 -1.02
N GLU A 105 -7.92 -9.52 -2.06
CA GLU A 105 -9.38 -9.76 -2.04
C GLU A 105 -9.82 -10.67 -0.90
N TYR A 106 -9.01 -11.69 -0.57
CA TYR A 106 -9.27 -12.57 0.55
C TYR A 106 -9.22 -11.84 1.91
N ILE A 107 -8.20 -11.00 2.12
CA ILE A 107 -8.07 -10.18 3.34
C ILE A 107 -9.22 -9.18 3.43
N ASP A 108 -9.56 -8.49 2.35
CA ASP A 108 -10.65 -7.51 2.33
C ASP A 108 -11.99 -8.16 2.66
N LYS A 109 -12.26 -9.34 2.08
CA LYS A 109 -13.46 -10.12 2.41
C LYS A 109 -13.47 -10.50 3.88
N LEU A 110 -12.36 -10.99 4.41
CA LEU A 110 -12.25 -11.39 5.82
C LEU A 110 -12.51 -10.21 6.76
N LEU A 111 -11.92 -9.05 6.48
CA LEU A 111 -12.13 -7.82 7.25
C LEU A 111 -13.58 -7.32 7.16
N ARG A 112 -14.20 -7.39 5.98
CA ARG A 112 -15.61 -7.03 5.79
C ARG A 112 -16.55 -7.97 6.55
N ASP A 113 -16.31 -9.28 6.47
CA ASP A 113 -17.10 -10.28 7.19
C ASP A 113 -16.98 -10.07 8.72
N MET A 114 -15.83 -9.55 9.19
CA MET A 114 -15.64 -9.13 10.59
C MET A 114 -16.46 -7.89 10.99
N ASP A 115 -16.50 -6.86 10.14
CA ASP A 115 -17.14 -5.57 10.46
C ASP A 115 -18.67 -5.56 10.23
N GLU A 116 -19.17 -6.25 9.19
CA GLU A 116 -20.53 -6.06 8.69
C GLU A 116 -21.51 -7.19 9.05
N GLN A 117 -21.04 -8.44 9.18
CA GLN A 117 -21.94 -9.59 9.09
C GLN A 117 -22.39 -10.18 10.43
N GLY A 118 -21.72 -9.88 11.56
CA GLY A 118 -22.03 -10.54 12.82
C GLY A 118 -21.98 -12.08 12.70
N VAL A 119 -22.49 -12.79 13.71
CA VAL A 119 -22.57 -14.26 13.65
C VAL A 119 -23.83 -14.66 12.88
N GLN A 120 -23.64 -15.31 11.73
CA GLN A 120 -24.74 -15.84 10.92
C GLN A 120 -25.40 -17.01 11.66
N ALA A 121 -26.73 -16.98 11.74
CA ALA A 121 -27.52 -17.99 12.44
C ALA A 121 -27.47 -19.37 11.78
N ASP A 122 -27.07 -19.44 10.50
CA ASP A 122 -26.91 -20.68 9.74
C ASP A 122 -25.59 -21.41 10.01
N GLY A 123 -24.72 -20.85 10.88
CA GLY A 123 -23.45 -21.45 11.26
C GLY A 123 -22.33 -21.30 10.22
N SER A 124 -22.54 -20.49 9.17
CA SER A 124 -21.52 -20.25 8.14
C SER A 124 -20.37 -19.32 8.59
N THR A 125 -20.51 -18.65 9.74
CA THR A 125 -19.46 -17.79 10.29
C THR A 125 -18.31 -18.61 10.88
N GLU A 126 -17.11 -18.41 10.36
CA GLU A 126 -15.85 -19.00 10.83
C GLU A 126 -15.35 -18.36 12.15
N LEU A 127 -16.10 -18.54 13.24
CA LEU A 127 -15.83 -17.89 14.54
C LEU A 127 -14.42 -18.13 15.09
N ASP A 128 -13.86 -19.32 14.91
CA ASP A 128 -12.49 -19.65 15.35
C ASP A 128 -11.45 -18.71 14.71
N ARG A 129 -11.61 -18.40 13.43
CA ARG A 129 -10.71 -17.48 12.72
C ARG A 129 -10.86 -16.06 13.23
N LEU A 130 -12.09 -15.60 13.45
CA LEU A 130 -12.34 -14.25 13.95
C LEU A 130 -11.77 -14.05 15.37
N VAL A 131 -11.95 -15.04 16.25
CA VAL A 131 -11.40 -15.02 17.61
C VAL A 131 -9.87 -15.01 17.58
N LYS A 132 -9.22 -15.80 16.71
CA LYS A 132 -7.76 -15.79 16.54
C LYS A 132 -7.23 -14.42 16.08
N LEU A 133 -7.90 -13.79 15.13
CA LEU A 133 -7.54 -12.44 14.66
C LEU A 133 -7.70 -11.40 15.77
N GLY A 134 -8.80 -11.50 16.52
CA GLY A 134 -9.05 -10.65 17.68
C GLY A 134 -7.99 -10.75 18.76
N MET A 135 -7.65 -11.97 19.18
CA MET A 135 -6.58 -12.21 20.15
C MET A 135 -5.20 -11.77 19.63
N GLY A 136 -5.01 -11.74 18.31
CA GLY A 136 -3.81 -11.21 17.66
C GLY A 136 -3.75 -9.68 17.60
N GLY A 137 -4.72 -8.95 18.16
CA GLY A 137 -4.72 -7.49 18.21
C GLY A 137 -5.32 -6.80 16.98
N TRP A 138 -5.86 -7.54 16.02
CA TRP A 138 -6.44 -6.98 14.78
C TRP A 138 -7.81 -6.32 14.99
N LEU A 139 -8.44 -6.54 16.15
CA LEU A 139 -9.76 -5.98 16.51
C LEU A 139 -9.70 -4.69 17.34
N HIS A 140 -8.52 -4.16 17.64
CA HIS A 140 -8.44 -2.84 18.29
C HIS A 140 -8.66 -1.75 17.24
N LYS A 141 -9.89 -1.19 17.21
CA LYS A 141 -10.11 0.09 16.54
C LYS A 141 -9.26 1.16 17.25
N PRO A 142 -8.38 1.90 16.55
CA PRO A 142 -7.81 3.10 17.11
C PRO A 142 -8.97 4.05 17.45
N ILE A 143 -9.00 4.50 18.70
CA ILE A 143 -9.88 5.58 19.14
C ILE A 143 -9.32 6.85 18.50
N TYR A 144 -9.99 7.35 17.46
CA TYR A 144 -9.84 8.73 17.01
C TYR A 144 -10.94 9.58 17.66
#